data_AF-A0A1F8MC84-F1
#
_entry.id   AF-A0A1F8MC84-F1
#
_cell.length_a   1.000
_cell.length_b   1.000
_cell.length_c   1.000
_cell.angle_alpha   90.00
_cell.angle_beta   90.00
_cell.angle_gamma   90.00
#
_symmetry.space_group_name_H-M   'P 1'
#
loop_
_entity.id
_entity.type
_entity.pdbx_description
1 polymer ?
#
loop_
_entity_poly.entity_id
_entity_poly.type
_entity_poly.pdbx_seq_one_letter_code
_entity_poly.pdbx_strand_id
1 'polypeptide(L)' 'MDDLDLNLIKRLTDRLEHLSADSIYAHRASGLRGSLLRYIERIEAGDQIINNDQAQLDQLIEYGFTILELAAKEIGASR' A
#
# COMPACT_ATOMS: atom_id res chain seq x y z
N MET A 1 -0.46 5.74 16.13
CA MET A 1 -0.85 4.69 15.19
C MET A 1 -1.25 3.47 16.00
N ASP A 2 -2.47 2.98 15.83
CA ASP A 2 -2.97 1.85 16.61
C ASP A 2 -2.71 0.51 15.89
N ASP A 3 -3.01 -0.61 16.57
CA ASP A 3 -2.84 -1.95 15.98
C ASP A 3 -3.75 -2.17 14.76
N LEU A 4 -4.86 -1.43 14.64
CA LEU A 4 -5.78 -1.53 13.51
C LEU A 4 -5.14 -0.94 12.25
N ASP A 5 -4.48 0.21 12.37
CA ASP A 5 -3.75 0.88 11.30
C ASP A 5 -2.61 0.01 10.74
N LEU A 6 -1.84 -0.65 11.61
CA LEU A 6 -0.77 -1.55 11.18
C LEU A 6 -1.32 -2.75 10.40
N ASN A 7 -2.42 -3.34 10.89
CA ASN A 7 -3.09 -4.44 10.20
C ASN A 7 -3.66 -4.01 8.84
N LEU A 8 -4.15 -2.78 8.73
CA LEU A 8 -4.61 -2.22 7.45
C LEU A 8 -3.48 -2.17 6.43
N ILE A 9 -2.32 -1.64 6.80
CA ILE A 9 -1.17 -1.52 5.90
C ILE A 9 -0.67 -2.89 5.48
N LYS A 10 -0.59 -3.86 6.41
CA LYS A 10 -0.21 -5.24 6.09
C LYS A 10 -1.14 -5.87 5.06
N ARG A 11 -2.46 -5.69 5.20
CA ARG A 11 -3.45 -6.16 4.22
C ARG A 11 -3.30 -5.44 2.88
N LEU A 12 -3.02 -4.14 2.90
CA LEU A 12 -2.81 -3.36 1.68
C LEU A 12 -1.56 -3.85 0.94
N THR A 13 -0.44 -4.08 1.63
CA THR A 13 0.79 -4.62 1.03
C THR A 13 0.60 -6.01 0.44
N ASP A 14 -0.15 -6.88 1.12
CA ASP A 14 -0.49 -8.21 0.62
C ASP A 14 -1.33 -8.13 -0.67
N ARG A 15 -2.30 -7.22 -0.75
CA ARG A 15 -3.09 -7.02 -1.97
C ARG A 15 -2.26 -6.46 -3.13
N LEU A 16 -1.35 -5.52 -2.85
CA LEU A 16 -0.46 -4.97 -3.87
C LEU A 16 0.54 -6.02 -4.41
N GLU A 17 0.94 -6.99 -3.59
CA GLU A 17 1.79 -8.11 -4.00
C GLU A 17 1.12 -9.05 -5.00
N HIS A 18 -0.18 -9.28 -4.83
CA HIS A 18 -0.97 -10.19 -5.65
C HIS A 18 -1.54 -9.53 -6.91
N LEU A 19 -1.14 -8.29 -7.22
CA LEU A 19 -1.55 -7.61 -8.44
C LEU A 19 -0.89 -8.30 -9.65
N SER A 20 -1.68 -8.60 -10.69
CA SER A 20 -1.16 -9.32 -11.87
C SER A 20 0.04 -8.59 -12.47
N ALA A 21 1.08 -9.34 -12.85
CA ALA A 21 2.25 -8.79 -13.56
C ALA A 21 1.88 -8.17 -14.91
N ASP A 22 0.75 -8.59 -15.50
CA ASP A 22 0.22 -8.05 -16.75
C ASP A 22 -0.59 -6.76 -16.57
N SER A 23 -0.90 -6.37 -15.33
CA SER A 23 -1.59 -5.10 -15.08
C SER A 23 -0.69 -3.93 -15.40
N ILE A 24 -1.24 -2.91 -16.07
CA ILE A 24 -0.55 -1.65 -16.31
C ILE A 24 -0.10 -0.93 -15.00
N TYR A 25 -0.68 -1.32 -13.87
CA TYR A 25 -0.36 -0.76 -12.55
C TYR A 25 0.67 -1.58 -11.75
N ALA A 26 1.15 -2.72 -12.26
CA ALA A 26 2.03 -3.64 -11.53
C ALA A 26 3.34 -2.97 -11.05
N HIS A 27 3.98 -2.16 -11.90
CA HIS A 27 5.21 -1.47 -11.54
C HIS A 27 4.99 -0.45 -10.41
N ARG A 28 3.87 0.30 -10.46
CA ARG A 28 3.51 1.28 -9.42
C ARG A 28 3.17 0.58 -8.11
N ALA A 29 2.44 -0.54 -8.18
CA ALA A 29 2.09 -1.36 -7.02
C ALA A 29 3.34 -1.88 -6.31
N SER A 30 4.33 -2.39 -7.05
CA SER A 30 5.60 -2.89 -6.50
C SER A 30 6.38 -1.79 -5.76
N GLY A 31 6.54 -0.61 -6.37
CA GLY A 31 7.23 0.52 -5.74
C GLY A 31 6.53 1.00 -4.48
N LEU A 32 5.19 1.09 -4.52
CA LEU A 32 4.39 1.49 -3.36
C LEU A 32 4.46 0.46 -2.23
N ARG A 33 4.32 -0.84 -2.55
CA ARG A 33 4.46 -1.94 -1.58
C ARG A 33 5.80 -1.85 -0.85
N GLY A 34 6.90 -1.64 -1.57
CA GLY A 34 8.22 -1.47 -0.97
C GLY A 34 8.28 -0.29 0.01
N SER A 35 7.61 0.82 -0.30
CA SER A 35 7.53 1.97 0.62
C SER A 35 6.71 1.68 1.87
N LEU A 36 5.57 1.00 1.73
CA LEU A 36 4.73 0.60 2.86
C LEU A 36 5.41 -0.44 3.76
N LEU A 37 6.15 -1.40 3.19
CA LEU A 37 6.93 -2.38 3.97
C LEU A 37 7.99 -1.69 4.85
N ARG A 38 8.68 -0.66 4.35
CA ARG A 38 9.63 0.11 5.18
C ARG A 38 8.94 0.79 6.36
N TYR A 39 7.71 1.27 6.19
CA TYR A 39 6.95 1.83 7.29
C TYR A 39 6.51 0.76 8.29
N ILE A 40 6.09 -0.43 7.83
CA ILE A 40 5.79 -1.57 8.70
C ILE A 40 7.01 -1.95 9.53
N GLU A 41 8.18 -2.12 8.90
CA GLU A 41 9.43 -2.46 9.59
C GLU A 41 9.80 -1.46 10.68
N ARG A 42 9.67 -0.15 10.39
CA ARG A 42 9.90 0.92 11.37
C ARG A 42 8.94 0.83 12.55
N ILE A 43 7.64 0.67 12.29
CA ILE A 43 6.62 0.56 13.34
C ILE A 43 6.86 -0.68 14.22
N GLU A 44 7.18 -1.82 13.61
CA GLU A 44 7.48 -3.07 14.32
C GLU A 44 8.78 -2.99 15.14
N ALA A 45 9.75 -2.17 14.69
CA ALA A 45 10.96 -1.86 15.45
C ALA A 45 10.72 -0.91 16.65
N GLY A 46 9.50 -0.37 16.78
CA GLY A 46 9.12 0.56 17.84
C GLY A 46 9.36 2.03 17.50
N ASP A 47 9.64 2.36 16.24
CA ASP A 47 9.75 3.75 15.80
C ASP A 47 8.40 4.46 15.93
N GLN A 48 8.43 5.69 16.43
CA GLN A 48 7.25 6.55 16.46
C GLN A 48 7.08 7.25 15.11
N ILE A 49 6.01 6.91 14.41
CA ILE A 49 5.58 7.61 13.19
C ILE A 49 4.78 8.85 13.63
N ILE A 50 5.36 10.04 13.43
CA ILE A 50 4.79 11.32 13.87
C ILE A 50 4.92 12.41 12.81
N ASN A 51 4.07 13.43 12.90
CA ASN A 51 4.10 14.63 12.05
C ASN A 51 4.15 14.27 10.55
N ASN A 52 5.20 14.70 9.84
CA ASN A 52 5.35 14.53 8.40
C ASN A 52 5.36 13.05 7.98
N ASP A 53 5.90 12.15 8.81
CA ASP A 53 5.94 10.72 8.48
C ASP A 53 4.54 10.11 8.47
N GLN A 54 3.66 10.56 9.38
CA GLN A 54 2.26 10.14 9.39
C GLN A 54 1.54 10.63 8.14
N ALA A 55 1.70 11.91 7.78
CA ALA A 55 1.06 12.47 6.59
C ALA A 55 1.54 11.79 5.30
N GLN A 56 2.83 11.45 5.20
CA GLN A 56 3.37 10.69 4.08
C GLN A 56 2.81 9.27 4.04
N LEU A 57 2.73 8.59 5.19
CA LEU A 57 2.16 7.26 5.28
C LEU A 57 0.68 7.25 4.85
N ASP A 58 -0.10 8.23 5.30
CA ASP A 58 -1.51 8.38 4.92
C ASP A 58 -1.67 8.54 3.39
N GLN A 59 -0.81 9.36 2.76
CA GLN A 59 -0.78 9.51 1.30
C GLN A 59 -0.43 8.21 0.57
N LEU A 60 0.52 7.43 1.10
CA LEU A 60 0.88 6.14 0.52
C LEU A 60 -0.28 5.13 0.63
N ILE A 61 -1.01 5.14 1.75
CA ILE A 61 -2.19 4.29 1.97
C ILE A 61 -3.28 4.66 0.96
N GLU A 62 -3.62 5.94 0.83
CA GLU A 62 -4.63 6.43 -0.12
C GLU A 62 -4.27 6.09 -1.56
N TYR A 63 -3.00 6.27 -1.93
CA TYR A 63 -2.52 5.89 -3.26
C TYR A 63 -2.58 4.38 -3.50
N GLY A 64 -2.37 3.56 -2.45
CA GLY A 64 -2.52 2.11 -2.54
C GLY A 64 -3.94 1.69 -2.86
N PHE A 65 -4.93 2.27 -2.19
CA PHE A 65 -6.33 2.03 -2.53
C PHE A 65 -6.66 2.48 -3.97
N THR A 66 -6.13 3.62 -4.40
CA THR A 66 -6.30 4.10 -5.78
C THR A 66 -5.74 3.11 -6.80
N ILE A 67 -4.54 2.55 -6.58
CA ILE A 67 -3.96 1.53 -7.46
C ILE A 67 -4.84 0.28 -7.52
N LEU A 68 -5.32 -0.20 -6.37
CA LEU A 68 -6.19 -1.39 -6.33
C LEU A 68 -7.52 -1.16 -7.06
N GLU A 69 -8.12 0.02 -6.90
CA GLU A 69 -9.36 0.38 -7.61
C GLU A 69 -9.14 0.42 -9.13
N LEU A 70 -8.04 1.04 -9.57
CA LEU A 70 -7.71 1.13 -10.99
C LEU A 70 -7.42 -0.23 -11.61
N ALA A 71 -6.66 -1.09 -10.91
CA ALA A 71 -6.39 -2.46 -11.35
C ALA A 71 -7.68 -3.32 -11.40
N ALA A 72 -8.60 -3.13 -10.45
CA ALA A 72 -9.90 -3.79 -10.48
C ALA A 72 -10.74 -3.35 -11.70
N LYS A 73 -10.71 -2.05 -12.05
CA LYS A 73 -11.37 -1.51 -13.24
C LYS A 73 -10.77 -2.05 -14.53
N GLU A 74 -9.45 -2.23 -14.61
CA GLU A 74 -8.77 -2.87 -15.74
C GLU A 74 -9.33 -4.27 -15.99
N ILE A 75 -9.40 -5.11 -14.94
CA ILE A 75 -9.95 -6.47 -15.02
C ILE A 75 -11.43 -6.45 -15.44
N GLY A 76 -12.21 -5.50 -14.93
CA GLY A 76 -13.62 -5.35 -15.27
C GLY A 76 -13.87 -4.84 -16.69
N ALA A 77 -13.00 -3.97 -17.21
CA ALA A 77 -13.07 -3.43 -18.57
C ALA A 77 -12.56 -4.42 -19.64
N SER A 78 -11.74 -5.40 -19.25
CA SER A 78 -11.29 -6.50 -20.12
C SER A 78 -12.28 -7.67 -20.23
N ARG A 79 -13.45 -7.59 -19.60
CA ARG A 79 -14.50 -8.63 -19.68
C ARG A 79 -15.56 -8.34 -20.74
#